data_AF-A0A7V8YHY9-F1
#
_entry.id   AF-A0A7V8YHY9-F1
#
_cell.length_a   1.000
_cell.length_b   1.000
_cell.length_c   1.000
_cell.angle_alpha   90.00
_cell.angle_beta   90.00
_cell.angle_gamma   90.00
#
_symmetry.space_group_name_H-M   'P 1'
#
loop_
_entity.id
_entity.type
_entity.pdbx_description
1 polymer ?
#
loop_
_entity_poly.entity_id
_entity_poly.type
_entity_poly.pdbx_seq_one_letter_code
_entity_poly.pdbx_strand_id
1 'polypeptide(L)' 'MASVFQKIADFARGPQGRRVTEQVKRYAQDPKNRDKAQQLLGRFRGKGGRGGTGH' A
#
# COMPACT_ATOMS: atom_id res chain seq x y z
N MET A 1 -21.15 -11.39 -7.14
CA MET A 1 -19.82 -11.21 -6.51
C MET A 1 -19.93 -10.60 -5.10
N ALA A 2 -20.74 -11.16 -4.20
CA ALA A 2 -20.81 -10.71 -2.79
C ALA A 2 -19.92 -11.55 -1.86
N SER A 3 -19.75 -12.84 -2.16
CA SER A 3 -19.11 -13.81 -1.26
C SER A 3 -17.60 -13.57 -1.04
N VAL A 4 -16.86 -13.15 -2.07
CA VAL A 4 -15.41 -12.90 -1.93
C VAL A 4 -15.12 -11.67 -1.06
N PHE A 5 -15.87 -10.59 -1.25
CA PHE A 5 -15.81 -9.41 -0.39
C PHE A 5 -16.22 -9.74 1.05
N GLN A 6 -17.26 -10.55 1.23
CA GLN A 6 -17.68 -11.02 2.56
C GLN A 6 -16.56 -11.80 3.25
N LYS A 7 -15.90 -12.74 2.55
CA LYS A 7 -14.77 -13.52 3.07
C LYS A 7 -13.57 -12.66 3.43
N ILE A 8 -13.24 -11.65 2.63
CA ILE A 8 -12.16 -10.71 2.93
C ILE A 8 -12.53 -9.86 4.15
N ALA A 9 -13.78 -9.40 4.26
CA ALA A 9 -14.24 -8.60 5.38
C ALA A 9 -14.36 -9.40 6.68
N ASP A 10 -14.69 -10.70 6.58
CA ASP A 10 -14.71 -11.65 7.69
C ASP A 10 -13.29 -12.00 8.14
N PHE A 11 -12.40 -12.25 7.18
CA PHE A 11 -10.96 -12.44 7.42
C PHE A 11 -10.34 -11.21 8.09
N ALA A 12 -10.66 -10.00 7.61
CA ALA A 12 -10.20 -8.73 8.18
C ALA A 12 -10.72 -8.50 9.61
N ARG A 13 -11.96 -8.94 9.90
CA ARG A 13 -12.54 -8.90 11.25
C ARG A 13 -12.01 -10.00 12.17
N GLY A 14 -11.51 -11.09 11.60
CA GLY A 14 -10.90 -12.20 12.32
C GLY A 14 -9.53 -11.90 12.93
N PRO A 15 -9.05 -12.76 13.84
CA PRO A 15 -7.75 -12.60 14.51
C PRO A 15 -6.58 -12.62 13.52
N GLN A 16 -6.71 -13.33 12.40
CA GLN A 16 -5.70 -13.35 11.33
C GLN A 16 -5.64 -12.00 10.59
N GLY A 17 -6.79 -11.40 10.29
CA GLY A 17 -6.87 -10.07 9.67
C GLY A 17 -6.26 -8.98 10.54
N ARG A 18 -6.57 -8.96 11.85
CA ARG A 18 -5.95 -8.01 12.79
C ARG A 18 -4.43 -8.09 12.78
N ARG A 19 -3.85 -9.29 12.78
CA ARG A 19 -2.39 -9.49 12.72
C ARG A 19 -1.80 -8.94 11.43
N VAL A 20 -2.47 -9.15 10.30
CA VAL A 20 -2.03 -8.60 8.99
C VAL A 20 -2.15 -7.09 8.99
N THR A 21 -3.26 -6.53 9.45
CA THR A 21 -3.47 -5.08 9.56
C THR A 21 -2.46 -4.44 10.51
N GLU A 22 -2.14 -5.05 11.65
CA GLU A 22 -1.12 -4.56 12.57
C GLU A 22 0.28 -4.59 11.96
N GLN A 23 0.64 -5.67 11.25
CA GLN A 23 1.92 -5.76 10.55
C GLN A 23 2.04 -4.66 9.48
N VAL A 24 1.01 -4.49 8.66
CA VAL A 24 0.95 -3.40 7.66
C VAL A 24 1.02 -2.04 8.34
N LYS A 25 0.29 -1.84 9.44
CA LYS A 25 0.28 -0.57 10.18
C LYS A 25 1.66 -0.26 10.75
N ARG A 26 2.37 -1.23 11.34
CA ARG A 26 3.75 -1.06 11.78
C ARG A 26 4.68 -0.74 10.60
N TYR A 27 4.57 -1.48 9.51
CA TYR A 27 5.40 -1.29 8.32
C TYR A 27 5.18 0.09 7.67
N ALA A 28 3.95 0.62 7.75
CA ALA A 28 3.57 1.94 7.27
C ALA A 28 3.87 3.07 8.26
N GLN A 29 3.91 2.77 9.56
CA GLN A 29 4.32 3.71 10.63
C GLN A 29 5.83 3.93 10.64
N ASP A 30 6.60 3.05 10.00
CA ASP A 30 8.06 3.18 9.91
C ASP A 30 8.46 4.37 9.00
N PRO A 31 9.06 5.44 9.55
CA PRO A 31 9.45 6.61 8.76
C PRO A 31 10.56 6.26 7.74
N LYS A 32 11.38 5.25 8.05
CA LYS A 32 12.45 4.77 7.17
C LYS A 32 11.90 4.12 5.89
N ASN A 33 10.71 3.51 5.97
CA ASN A 33 10.02 2.98 4.80
C ASN A 33 9.32 4.06 3.98
N ARG A 34 8.86 5.15 4.60
CA ARG A 34 8.27 6.28 3.87
C ARG A 34 9.25 6.93 2.90
N ASP A 35 10.51 7.10 3.27
CA ASP A 35 11.51 7.71 2.41
C ASP A 35 11.78 6.86 1.16
N LYS A 36 12.03 5.56 1.37
CA LYS A 36 12.14 4.57 0.28
C LYS A 36 10.88 4.48 -0.57
N ALA A 37 9.70 4.46 0.06
CA ALA A 37 8.43 4.40 -0.64
C ALA A 37 8.22 5.65 -1.49
N GLN A 38 8.50 6.86 -0.98
CA GLN A 38 8.42 8.10 -1.73
C GLN A 38 9.40 8.14 -2.90
N GLN A 39 10.62 7.65 -2.71
CA GLN A 39 11.61 7.58 -3.79
C GLN A 39 11.18 6.60 -4.89
N LEU A 40 10.65 5.44 -4.50
CA LEU A 40 10.09 4.45 -5.44
C LEU A 40 8.83 4.98 -6.13
N LEU A 41 7.92 5.63 -5.39
CA LEU A 41 6.72 6.26 -5.94
C LEU A 41 7.09 7.39 -6.90
N GLY A 42 8.12 8.18 -6.58
CA GLY A 42 8.64 9.24 -7.44
C GLY A 42 9.23 8.70 -8.74
N ARG A 43 9.93 7.56 -8.68
CA ARG A 43 10.42 6.85 -9.89
C ARG A 43 9.27 6.26 -10.70
N PHE A 44 8.27 5.65 -10.06
CA PHE A 44 7.09 5.11 -10.74
C PHE A 44 6.19 6.21 -11.34
N ARG A 45 5.95 7.30 -10.60
CA ARG A 45 5.21 8.49 -11.07
C ARG A 45 5.98 9.22 -12.17
N GLY A 46 7.31 9.31 -12.07
CA GLY A 46 8.16 9.88 -13.10
C GLY A 46 8.18 9.07 -14.39
N LYS A 47 8.10 7.72 -14.30
CA LYS A 47 8.05 6.84 -15.47
C LYS A 47 6.66 6.70 -16.09
N GLY A 48 5.59 6.95 -15.32
CA GLY A 48 4.20 6.90 -15.79
C GLY A 48 3.61 8.25 -16.23
N GLY A 49 4.31 9.37 -16.04
CA GLY A 49 3.76 10.71 -16.29
C GLY A 49 4.72 11.76 -16.85
N ARG A 50 5.96 11.41 -17.23
CA ARG A 50 6.89 12.34 -17.89
C ARG A 50 7.41 11.77 -19.21
N GLY A 51 6.49 11.67 -20.17
CA GLY A 51 6.80 11.98 -21.55
C GLY A 51 6.21 13.37 -21.85
N GLY A 52 7.06 14.39 -21.98
CA GLY A 52 6.67 15.67 -22.60
C GLY A 52 6.55 16.89 -21.68
N THR A 53 7.69 17.50 -21.33
CA THR A 53 7.97 18.96 -21.28
C THR A 53 9.39 19.08 -20.68
N GLY A 54 10.41 19.58 -21.36
CA GLY A 54 10.43 20.74 -22.24
C GLY A 54 10.71 22.00 -21.42
N HIS A 55 11.96 22.14 -20.95
CA HIS A 55 12.75 23.38 -20.79
C HIS A 55 14.16 23.00 -20.29
#